data_AF-A0A7V2ZM17-F1
#
_entry.id   AF-A0A7V2ZM17-F1
#
_cell.length_a   1.000
_cell.length_b   1.000
_cell.length_c   1.000
_cell.angle_alpha   90.00
_cell.angle_beta   90.00
_cell.angle_gamma   90.00
#
_symmetry.space_group_name_H-M   'P 1'
#
loop_
_entity.id
_entity.type
_entity.pdbx_description
1 polymer ?
#
loop_
_entity_poly.entity_id
_entity_poly.type
_entity_poly.pdbx_seq_one_letter_code
_entity_poly.pdbx_strand_id
1 'polypeptide(L)'
;MRIFIALIITLIISIGCSSLKLSPAEFDWPVESVQKIDNEGFVKEDRYSFSFNSKALFLEEMQDSMAYKGKDLRIIRNKDGYYFITTKGFKNVYIFQQGEASLELKEKLLVNENGLNNPFFNQRNPFVELVDGDIKVFLTSEGLQGGAK
;
A
#
# COMPACT_ATOMS: atom_id res chain seq x y z
N MET A 1 29.27 -4.06 50.60
CA MET A 1 28.28 -5.15 50.41
C MET A 1 26.88 -4.64 50.05
N ARG A 2 26.34 -3.59 50.70
CA ARG A 2 25.00 -3.03 50.39
C ARG A 2 24.85 -2.40 48.99
N ILE A 3 25.92 -1.77 48.46
CA ILE A 3 25.92 -1.14 47.12
C ILE A 3 25.96 -2.18 45.98
N PHE A 4 26.66 -3.30 46.18
CA PHE A 4 26.72 -4.38 45.19
C PHE A 4 25.39 -5.13 45.05
N ILE A 5 24.63 -5.26 46.15
CA ILE A 5 23.28 -5.86 46.13
C ILE A 5 22.29 -4.95 45.37
N ALA A 6 22.40 -3.63 45.54
CA ALA A 6 21.58 -2.68 44.80
C ALA A 6 21.84 -2.76 43.29
N LEU A 7 23.10 -2.90 42.87
CA LEU A 7 23.49 -3.00 41.46
C LEU A 7 22.97 -4.28 40.77
N ILE A 8 22.87 -5.38 41.51
CA ILE A 8 22.36 -6.67 41.02
C ILE A 8 20.83 -6.62 40.86
N ILE A 9 20.12 -5.91 41.73
CA ILE A 9 18.65 -5.75 41.64
C ILE A 9 18.25 -4.88 40.44
N THR A 10 19.04 -3.87 40.08
CA THR A 10 18.77 -3.03 38.89
C THR A 10 19.00 -3.78 37.57
N LEU A 11 19.78 -4.86 37.57
CA LEU A 11 20.10 -5.64 36.36
C LEU A 11 18.97 -6.62 35.98
N ILE A 12 18.03 -6.91 36.88
CA ILE A 12 16.96 -7.91 36.68
C ILE A 12 15.70 -7.28 36.04
N ILE A 13 15.64 -5.96 35.89
CA ILE A 13 14.45 -5.25 35.37
C ILE A 13 14.43 -5.13 33.83
N SER A 14 15.40 -5.69 33.13
CA SER A 14 15.49 -5.66 31.66
C SER A 14 14.89 -6.90 30.97
N ILE A 15 13.98 -7.63 31.65
CA ILE A 15 13.34 -8.81 31.07
C ILE A 15 12.47 -8.37 29.89
N GLY A 16 12.94 -8.74 28.70
CA GLY A 16 12.47 -8.24 27.42
C GLY A 16 10.98 -8.45 27.18
N CYS A 17 10.38 -7.48 26.50
CA CYS A 17 9.08 -7.61 25.87
C CYS A 17 9.17 -8.75 24.83
N SER A 18 8.78 -9.96 25.22
CA SER A 18 8.65 -11.07 24.28
C SER A 18 7.48 -10.76 23.35
N SER A 19 7.76 -10.27 22.14
CA SER A 19 6.72 -10.11 21.12
C SER A 19 6.45 -11.48 20.51
N LEU A 20 5.31 -12.09 20.87
CA LEU A 20 4.80 -13.25 20.15
C LEU A 20 4.57 -12.87 18.68
N LYS A 21 5.28 -13.53 17.76
CA LYS A 21 5.16 -13.31 16.31
C LYS A 21 4.67 -14.60 15.65
N LEU A 22 3.52 -14.52 14.96
CA LEU A 22 3.02 -15.60 14.11
C LEU A 22 3.55 -15.37 12.68
N SER A 23 4.22 -16.37 12.12
CA SER A 23 4.86 -16.28 10.80
C SER A 23 4.96 -17.67 10.15
N PRO A 24 4.75 -17.80 8.82
CA PRO A 24 4.32 -16.76 7.91
C PRO A 24 2.83 -16.44 8.07
N ALA A 25 2.46 -15.20 7.81
CA ALA A 25 1.07 -14.78 7.65
C ALA A 25 0.92 -14.23 6.23
N GLU A 26 -0.10 -14.69 5.51
CA GLU A 26 -0.41 -14.26 4.15
C GLU A 26 -1.55 -13.25 4.22
N PHE A 27 -1.27 -12.01 3.81
CA PHE A 27 -2.23 -10.90 3.84
C PHE A 27 -2.75 -10.52 2.46
N ASP A 28 -2.42 -11.31 1.43
CA ASP A 28 -2.74 -11.00 0.05
C ASP A 28 -4.24 -11.02 -0.22
N TRP A 29 -4.66 -10.11 -1.07
CA TRP A 29 -5.99 -10.18 -1.65
C TRP A 29 -5.92 -10.99 -2.93
N PRO A 30 -6.70 -12.08 -3.06
CA PRO A 30 -6.61 -12.94 -4.23
C PRO A 30 -7.02 -12.24 -5.53
N VAL A 31 -7.78 -11.16 -5.44
CA VAL A 31 -8.28 -10.38 -6.58
C VAL A 31 -8.18 -8.89 -6.26
N GLU A 32 -7.82 -8.11 -7.28
CA GLU A 32 -7.88 -6.64 -7.26
C GLU A 32 -9.28 -6.17 -6.83
N SER A 33 -9.29 -5.07 -6.08
CA SER A 33 -10.48 -4.34 -5.73
C SER A 33 -10.60 -3.06 -6.53
N VAL A 34 -11.73 -2.87 -7.18
CA VAL A 34 -12.04 -1.68 -7.99
C VAL A 34 -13.15 -0.92 -7.29
N GLN A 35 -12.80 0.23 -6.71
CA GLN A 35 -13.69 0.99 -5.86
C GLN A 35 -14.14 2.29 -6.49
N LYS A 36 -15.44 2.56 -6.40
CA LYS A 36 -16.00 3.85 -6.78
C LYS A 36 -15.63 4.90 -5.75
N ILE A 37 -15.39 6.11 -6.23
CA ILE A 37 -15.14 7.28 -5.38
C ILE A 37 -16.45 8.06 -5.27
N ASP A 38 -16.87 8.37 -4.05
CA ASP A 38 -18.09 9.15 -3.84
C ASP A 38 -17.90 10.66 -4.13
N ASN A 39 -18.98 11.42 -3.98
CA ASN A 39 -18.98 12.87 -4.23
C ASN A 39 -18.13 13.67 -3.23
N GLU A 40 -17.76 13.07 -2.11
CA GLU A 40 -16.95 13.68 -1.06
C GLU A 40 -15.47 13.26 -1.16
N GLY A 41 -15.14 12.42 -2.13
CA GLY A 41 -13.81 11.89 -2.38
C GLY A 41 -13.43 10.73 -1.46
N PHE A 42 -14.40 10.06 -0.85
CA PHE A 42 -14.16 8.85 -0.07
C PHE A 42 -14.20 7.60 -0.94
N VAL A 43 -13.30 6.69 -0.61
CA VAL A 43 -13.24 5.33 -1.13
C VAL A 43 -13.58 4.40 0.01
N LYS A 44 -14.54 3.51 -0.21
CA LYS A 44 -14.93 2.48 0.75
C LYS A 44 -14.61 1.11 0.18
N GLU A 45 -13.73 0.38 0.85
CA GLU A 45 -13.45 -1.01 0.54
C GLU A 45 -14.36 -1.92 1.38
N ASP A 46 -15.50 -2.32 0.82
CA ASP A 46 -16.49 -3.11 1.55
C ASP A 46 -16.04 -4.54 1.84
N ARG A 47 -15.26 -5.16 0.94
CA ARG A 47 -14.86 -6.57 1.09
C ARG A 47 -13.83 -6.75 2.20
N TYR A 48 -12.93 -5.78 2.35
CA TYR A 48 -11.83 -5.83 3.31
C TYR A 48 -11.93 -4.74 4.39
N SER A 49 -13.07 -4.03 4.43
CA SER A 49 -13.58 -3.20 5.54
C SER A 49 -12.69 -2.05 5.98
N PHE A 50 -12.34 -1.13 5.08
CA PHE A 50 -11.78 0.18 5.44
C PHE A 50 -12.22 1.29 4.47
N SER A 51 -12.03 2.54 4.87
CA SER A 51 -12.34 3.69 4.02
C SER A 51 -11.32 4.80 4.21
N PHE A 52 -11.03 5.56 3.15
CA PHE A 52 -10.11 6.69 3.19
C PHE A 52 -10.51 7.77 2.20
N ASN A 53 -10.01 8.99 2.39
CA ASN A 53 -10.23 10.09 1.47
C ASN A 53 -9.13 10.11 0.40
N SER A 54 -9.51 10.08 -0.89
CA SER A 54 -8.59 10.02 -2.02
C SER A 54 -8.12 11.40 -2.52
N LYS A 55 -8.68 12.52 -2.04
CA LYS A 55 -8.38 13.86 -2.58
C LYS A 55 -6.90 14.20 -2.54
N ALA A 56 -6.21 13.83 -1.45
CA ALA A 56 -4.77 14.03 -1.32
C ALA A 56 -3.97 13.26 -2.39
N LEU A 57 -4.40 12.03 -2.72
CA LEU A 57 -3.80 11.21 -3.76
C LEU A 57 -3.96 11.84 -5.15
N PHE A 58 -5.15 12.36 -5.47
CA PHE A 58 -5.42 13.03 -6.74
C PHE A 58 -4.71 14.38 -6.86
N LEU A 59 -4.62 15.14 -5.76
CA LEU A 59 -3.84 16.37 -5.72
C LEU A 59 -2.36 16.09 -6.01
N GLU A 60 -1.79 15.09 -5.36
CA GLU A 60 -0.38 14.70 -5.57
C GLU A 60 -0.14 14.26 -7.02
N GLU A 61 -1.03 13.47 -7.60
CA GLU A 61 -0.81 12.87 -8.92
C GLU A 61 -1.15 13.78 -10.09
N MET A 62 -2.26 14.50 -9.99
CA MET A 62 -2.83 15.29 -11.09
C MET A 62 -2.75 16.79 -10.86
N GLN A 63 -2.24 17.23 -9.69
CA GLN A 63 -2.25 18.64 -9.28
C GLN A 63 -3.68 19.22 -9.20
N ASP A 64 -4.68 18.35 -9.08
CA ASP A 64 -6.10 18.68 -8.96
C ASP A 64 -6.79 17.72 -7.99
N SER A 65 -7.21 18.24 -6.84
CA SER A 65 -7.89 17.46 -5.79
C SER A 65 -9.30 17.02 -6.18
N MET A 66 -9.86 17.52 -7.28
CA MET A 66 -11.21 17.20 -7.77
C MET A 66 -11.19 16.23 -8.97
N ALA A 67 -10.01 15.86 -9.45
CA ALA A 67 -9.84 14.98 -10.61
C ALA A 67 -10.30 13.53 -10.37
N TYR A 68 -10.71 13.17 -9.16
CA TYR A 68 -11.31 11.87 -8.82
C TYR A 68 -12.69 11.64 -9.43
N LYS A 69 -13.40 12.70 -9.80
CA LYS A 69 -14.79 12.59 -10.28
C LYS A 69 -14.89 11.71 -11.53
N GLY A 70 -15.75 10.69 -11.46
CA GLY A 70 -16.01 9.77 -12.56
C GLY A 70 -14.89 8.75 -12.81
N LYS A 71 -13.96 8.57 -11.86
CA LYS A 71 -12.91 7.55 -11.92
C LYS A 71 -13.13 6.50 -10.84
N ASP A 72 -12.64 5.30 -11.15
CA ASP A 72 -12.57 4.20 -10.18
C ASP A 72 -11.13 4.09 -9.67
N LEU A 73 -10.96 3.85 -8.37
CA LEU A 73 -9.66 3.59 -7.77
C LEU A 73 -9.40 2.10 -7.74
N ARG A 74 -8.20 1.68 -8.15
CA ARG A 74 -7.78 0.28 -8.18
C ARG A 74 -6.82 0.01 -7.05
N ILE A 75 -7.10 -1.04 -6.28
CA ILE A 75 -6.37 -1.37 -5.06
C ILE A 75 -6.13 -2.87 -5.02
N ILE A 76 -4.89 -3.28 -4.76
CA ILE A 76 -4.57 -4.67 -4.42
C ILE A 76 -3.62 -4.71 -3.22
N ARG A 77 -3.76 -5.71 -2.35
CA ARG A 77 -2.88 -5.93 -1.21
C ARG A 77 -2.00 -7.15 -1.47
N ASN A 78 -0.68 -7.01 -1.35
CA ASN A 78 0.22 -8.15 -1.49
C ASN A 78 0.35 -8.96 -0.20
N LYS A 79 1.08 -10.08 -0.27
CA LYS A 79 1.29 -11.00 0.86
C LYS A 79 1.92 -10.35 2.09
N ASP A 80 2.77 -9.35 1.88
CA ASP A 80 3.48 -8.65 2.96
C ASP A 80 2.63 -7.53 3.58
N GLY A 81 1.40 -7.34 3.08
CA GLY A 81 0.41 -6.43 3.64
C GLY A 81 0.43 -5.02 3.07
N TYR A 82 1.22 -4.75 2.01
CA TYR A 82 1.28 -3.46 1.33
C TYR A 82 0.15 -3.31 0.31
N TYR A 83 -0.39 -2.09 0.21
CA TYR A 83 -1.44 -1.71 -0.73
C TYR A 83 -0.84 -1.04 -1.95
N PHE A 84 -1.18 -1.50 -3.15
CA PHE A 84 -0.81 -0.91 -4.42
C PHE A 84 -2.04 -0.21 -4.98
N ILE A 85 -1.92 1.09 -5.25
CA ILE A 85 -3.04 1.94 -5.63
C ILE A 85 -2.73 2.69 -6.93
N THR A 86 -3.67 2.65 -7.88
CA THR A 86 -3.61 3.45 -9.11
C THR A 86 -5.01 3.71 -9.69
N THR A 87 -5.08 4.49 -10.76
CA THR A 87 -6.31 4.70 -11.55
C THR A 87 -5.97 5.19 -12.95
N LYS A 88 -6.99 5.29 -13.81
CA LYS A 88 -6.89 5.90 -15.12
C LYS A 88 -6.39 7.36 -15.04
N GLY A 89 -5.32 7.64 -15.76
CA GLY A 89 -4.64 8.92 -15.86
C GLY A 89 -3.47 9.07 -14.89
N PHE A 90 -3.29 8.13 -13.95
CA PHE A 90 -2.11 8.14 -13.07
C PHE A 90 -0.88 7.75 -13.89
N LYS A 91 0.19 8.50 -13.75
CA LYS A 91 1.54 8.14 -14.17
C LYS A 91 2.19 7.12 -13.23
N ASN A 92 1.77 7.14 -11.96
CA ASN A 92 2.39 6.40 -10.87
C ASN A 92 1.50 5.28 -10.32
N VAL A 93 2.15 4.31 -9.68
CA VAL A 93 1.53 3.43 -8.69
C VAL A 93 2.02 3.84 -7.31
N TYR A 94 1.09 3.97 -6.37
CA TYR A 94 1.38 4.34 -4.99
C TYR A 94 1.36 3.10 -4.12
N ILE A 95 2.40 2.93 -3.32
CA ILE A 95 2.52 1.83 -2.36
C ILE A 95 2.30 2.38 -0.96
N PHE A 96 1.29 1.87 -0.28
CA PHE A 96 0.97 2.23 1.10
C PHE A 96 1.19 1.05 2.03
N GLN A 97 1.51 1.36 3.29
CA GLN A 97 1.46 0.43 4.41
C GLN A 97 0.39 0.89 5.42
N GLN A 98 -0.08 -0.03 6.24
CA GLN A 98 -1.01 0.31 7.32
C GLN A 98 -0.24 0.94 8.49
N GLY A 99 -0.64 2.15 8.87
CA GLY A 99 -0.21 2.83 10.08
C GLY A 99 -1.32 2.84 11.14
N GLU A 100 -1.09 3.54 12.25
CA GLU A 100 -2.12 3.74 13.26
C GLU A 100 -3.25 4.62 12.70
N ALA A 101 -4.42 4.00 12.50
CA ALA A 101 -5.60 4.64 11.91
C ALA A 101 -5.35 5.34 10.56
N SER A 102 -4.35 4.88 9.79
CA SER A 102 -3.89 5.56 8.57
C SER A 102 -3.34 4.60 7.51
N LEU A 103 -3.24 5.12 6.28
CA LEU A 103 -2.42 4.55 5.22
C LEU A 103 -1.22 5.46 5.02
N GLU A 104 -0.03 4.93 5.26
CA GLU A 104 1.23 5.67 5.15
C GLU A 104 1.87 5.37 3.80
N LEU A 105 2.23 6.44 3.06
CA LEU A 105 2.91 6.29 1.79
C LEU A 105 4.31 5.71 2.05
N LYS A 106 4.57 4.53 1.47
CA LYS A 106 5.90 3.91 1.48
C LYS A 106 6.70 4.34 0.26
N GLU A 107 6.10 4.27 -0.93
CA GLU A 107 6.84 4.47 -2.18
C GLU A 107 5.91 4.98 -3.30
N LYS A 108 6.47 5.78 -4.23
CA LYS A 108 5.78 6.26 -5.43
C LYS A 108 6.53 5.79 -6.68
N LEU A 109 5.91 4.93 -7.46
CA LEU A 109 6.53 4.29 -8.60
C LEU A 109 6.04 4.87 -9.92
N LEU A 110 6.91 5.57 -10.63
CA LEU A 110 6.63 6.03 -11.98
C LEU A 110 6.55 4.85 -12.97
N VAL A 111 5.38 4.67 -13.55
CA VAL A 111 5.13 3.63 -14.56
C VAL A 111 5.16 4.25 -15.95
N ASN A 112 4.33 5.26 -16.22
CA ASN A 112 4.17 5.87 -17.54
C ASN A 112 3.98 7.40 -17.43
N GLU A 113 4.92 8.17 -17.99
CA GLU A 113 4.87 9.64 -17.98
C GLU A 113 3.62 10.25 -18.64
N ASN A 114 2.98 9.50 -19.54
CA ASN A 114 1.77 9.93 -20.23
C ASN A 114 0.47 9.56 -19.49
N GLY A 115 0.59 8.85 -18.37
CA GLY A 115 -0.54 8.34 -17.60
C GLY A 115 -1.05 6.98 -18.12
N LEU A 116 -1.63 6.21 -17.21
CA LEU A 116 -2.20 4.89 -17.47
C LEU A 116 -3.60 5.03 -18.06
N ASN A 117 -3.99 4.19 -19.01
CA ASN A 117 -5.28 4.31 -19.69
C ASN A 117 -6.35 3.39 -19.07
N ASN A 118 -6.06 2.11 -18.96
CA ASN A 118 -6.92 1.10 -18.35
C ASN A 118 -6.07 0.11 -17.53
N PRO A 119 -5.42 0.60 -16.45
CA PRO A 119 -4.57 -0.25 -15.63
C PRO A 119 -5.39 -1.34 -14.95
N PHE A 120 -4.80 -2.49 -14.64
CA PHE A 120 -5.34 -3.47 -13.69
C PHE A 120 -4.22 -4.29 -13.05
N PHE A 121 -4.45 -4.77 -11.84
CA PHE A 121 -3.50 -5.59 -11.10
C PHE A 121 -3.81 -7.09 -11.17
N ASN A 122 -2.76 -7.92 -11.24
CA ASN A 122 -2.81 -9.35 -10.99
C ASN A 122 -1.89 -9.74 -9.82
N GLN A 123 -2.38 -10.59 -8.93
CA GLN A 123 -1.56 -11.17 -7.87
C GLN A 123 -0.64 -12.26 -8.47
N ARG A 124 0.69 -12.09 -8.34
CA ARG A 124 1.71 -12.97 -8.96
C ARG A 124 2.89 -13.17 -8.03
N ASN A 125 2.80 -14.03 -7.03
CA ASN A 125 3.90 -14.23 -6.09
C ASN A 125 5.25 -14.48 -6.82
N PRO A 126 6.31 -13.70 -6.52
CA PRO A 126 6.47 -12.81 -5.36
C PRO A 126 6.08 -11.32 -5.55
N PHE A 127 5.46 -10.95 -6.67
CA PHE A 127 5.14 -9.56 -7.05
C PHE A 127 3.64 -9.32 -7.31
N VAL A 128 3.28 -8.05 -7.46
CA VAL A 128 2.03 -7.63 -8.08
C VAL A 128 2.34 -7.23 -9.52
N GLU A 129 1.64 -7.82 -10.49
CA GLU A 129 1.76 -7.43 -11.89
C GLU A 129 0.75 -6.32 -12.19
N LEU A 130 1.23 -5.19 -12.70
CA LEU A 130 0.38 -4.15 -13.30
C LEU A 130 0.42 -4.32 -14.82
N VAL A 131 -0.77 -4.30 -15.43
CA VAL A 131 -0.93 -4.31 -16.89
C VAL A 131 -1.72 -3.09 -17.33
N ASP A 132 -1.27 -2.42 -18.40
CA ASP A 132 -1.99 -1.35 -19.10
C ASP A 132 -1.64 -1.38 -20.60
N GLY A 133 -2.46 -2.05 -21.41
CA GLY A 133 -2.15 -2.30 -22.82
C GLY A 133 -0.88 -3.14 -22.97
N ASP A 134 0.14 -2.58 -23.61
CA ASP A 134 1.45 -3.23 -23.79
C ASP A 134 2.37 -3.09 -22.56
N ILE A 135 2.04 -2.18 -21.63
CA ILE A 135 2.78 -2.01 -20.39
C ILE A 135 2.49 -3.20 -19.49
N LYS A 136 3.55 -3.86 -19.03
CA LYS A 136 3.52 -4.94 -18.05
C LYS A 136 4.69 -4.78 -17.09
N VAL A 137 4.43 -4.39 -15.85
CA VAL A 137 5.47 -4.18 -14.84
C VAL A 137 5.23 -5.01 -13.59
N PHE A 138 6.33 -5.44 -12.96
CA PHE A 138 6.31 -6.22 -11.72
C PHE A 138 6.67 -5.33 -10.54
N LEU A 139 5.75 -5.22 -9.60
CA LEU A 139 5.78 -4.32 -8.46
C LEU A 139 6.00 -5.10 -7.16
N THR A 140 6.91 -4.62 -6.33
CA THR A 140 7.08 -5.07 -4.94
C THR A 140 7.10 -3.87 -4.00
N SER A 141 7.13 -4.13 -2.70
CA SER A 141 7.23 -3.06 -1.70
C SER A 141 8.53 -2.26 -1.80
N GLU A 142 9.54 -2.79 -2.47
CA GLU A 142 10.85 -2.15 -2.67
C GLU A 142 10.96 -1.49 -4.05
N GLY A 143 9.91 -1.56 -4.86
CA GLY A 143 9.81 -0.87 -6.14
C GLY A 143 9.59 -1.78 -7.36
N LEU A 144 10.05 -1.30 -8.52
CA LEU A 144 9.97 -2.03 -9.79
C LEU A 144 11.04 -3.11 -9.87
N GLN A 145 10.64 -4.37 -10.05
CA GLN A 145 11.57 -5.50 -10.22
C GLN A 145 11.77 -5.94 -11.66
N GLY A 146 11.03 -5.34 -12.61
CA GLY A 146 11.18 -5.62 -14.04
C GLY A 146 9.88 -5.41 -14.79
N GLY A 147 9.88 -5.82 -16.07
CA GLY A 147 8.73 -5.70 -16.96
C GLY A 147 9.06 -5.03 -18.29
N ALA A 148 8.05 -4.95 -19.17
CA ALA A 148 8.08 -4.17 -20.39
C ALA A 148 7.26 -2.88 -20.18
N LYS A 149 7.86 -1.73 -20.49
CA LYS A 149 7.20 -0.43 -20.50
C LYS A 149 6.89 -0.02 -21.94
#